data_AF-A0A4Q3S0J0-F1
#
_entry.id   AF-A0A4Q3S0J0-F1
#
_cell.length_a   1.000
_cell.length_b   1.000
_cell.length_c   1.000
_cell.angle_alpha   90.00
_cell.angle_beta   90.00
_cell.angle_gamma   90.00
#
_symmetry.space_group_name_H-M   'P 1'
#
loop_
_entity.id
_entity.type
_entity.pdbx_description
1 polymer ?
#
loop_
_entity_poly.entity_id
_entity_poly.type
_entity_poly.pdbx_seq_one_letter_code
_entity_poly.pdbx_strand_id
1 'polypeptide(L)'
;MNRSALVRAILIGTALQLAMIIAGHFVPFIKDNVFMWGGMALSLVAGLLYAFAARDRLGPSLVGGGVAGAVCAVIGIAASVLLGDTPAFVLAVGTGMSFVTGLIGGGIGRMLAR
;
A
#
# COMPACT_ATOMS: atom_id res chain seq x y z
N MET A 1 -14.09 9.86 -7.37
CA MET A 1 -13.32 8.91 -6.53
C MET A 1 -14.30 8.22 -5.61
N ASN A 2 -14.43 6.91 -5.74
CA ASN A 2 -15.42 6.13 -5.00
C ASN A 2 -14.96 5.90 -3.56
N ARG A 3 -15.66 6.49 -2.58
CA ARG A 3 -15.27 6.43 -1.16
C ARG A 3 -15.30 5.01 -0.60
N SER A 4 -16.32 4.20 -0.92
CA SER A 4 -16.43 2.86 -0.36
C SER A 4 -15.35 1.93 -0.91
N ALA A 5 -15.01 2.06 -2.20
CA ALA A 5 -13.90 1.36 -2.82
C ALA A 5 -12.55 1.74 -2.16
N LEU A 6 -12.34 3.04 -1.91
CA LEU A 6 -11.12 3.54 -1.28
C LEU A 6 -10.96 3.02 0.15
N VAL A 7 -12.01 3.10 0.97
CA VAL A 7 -12.00 2.59 2.34
C VAL A 7 -11.70 1.10 2.36
N ARG A 8 -12.34 0.30 1.49
CA ARG A 8 -12.07 -1.14 1.40
C ARG A 8 -10.63 -1.45 1.01
N ALA A 9 -10.10 -0.76 0.00
CA ALA A 9 -8.72 -0.93 -0.44
C ALA A 9 -7.71 -0.58 0.67
N ILE A 10 -7.94 0.52 1.39
CA ILE A 10 -7.12 0.93 2.54
C ILE A 10 -7.19 -0.10 3.66
N LEU A 11 -8.37 -0.61 4.01
CA LEU A 11 -8.52 -1.59 5.08
C LEU A 11 -7.79 -2.90 4.75
N ILE A 12 -7.98 -3.43 3.54
CA ILE A 12 -7.31 -4.65 3.10
C ILE A 12 -5.79 -4.42 3.02
N GLY A 13 -5.36 -3.34 2.39
CA GLY A 13 -3.94 -2.99 2.28
C GLY A 13 -3.29 -2.83 3.65
N THR A 14 -3.95 -2.13 4.59
CA THR A 14 -3.44 -1.91 5.95
C THR A 14 -3.33 -3.24 6.71
N ALA A 15 -4.35 -4.10 6.60
CA ALA A 15 -4.32 -5.41 7.24
C ALA A 15 -3.14 -6.26 6.74
N LEU A 16 -2.88 -6.25 5.42
CA LEU A 16 -1.74 -6.96 4.83
C LEU A 16 -0.39 -6.34 5.24
N GLN A 17 -0.29 -5.01 5.28
CA GLN A 17 0.92 -4.31 5.73
C GLN A 17 1.23 -4.67 7.19
N LEU A 18 0.24 -4.59 8.08
CA LEU A 18 0.42 -4.96 9.48
C LEU A 18 0.78 -6.44 9.64
N ALA A 19 0.14 -7.35 8.88
CA ALA A 19 0.50 -8.77 8.90
C ALA A 19 1.97 -8.99 8.51
N MET A 20 2.46 -8.31 7.47
CA MET A 20 3.87 -8.37 7.05
C MET A 20 4.80 -7.81 8.14
N ILE A 21 4.47 -6.66 8.73
CA ILE A 21 5.31 -6.04 9.77
C ILE A 21 5.37 -6.91 11.02
N ILE A 22 4.24 -7.44 11.48
CA ILE A 22 4.19 -8.36 12.63
C ILE A 22 5.01 -9.61 12.31
N ALA A 23 4.89 -10.19 11.12
CA ALA A 23 5.69 -11.35 10.73
C ALA A 23 7.19 -11.04 10.72
N GLY A 24 7.59 -9.87 10.18
CA GLY A 24 9.00 -9.47 10.16
C GLY A 24 9.59 -9.12 11.51
N HIS A 25 8.76 -8.72 12.47
CA HIS A 25 9.21 -8.53 13.85
C HIS A 25 9.76 -9.83 14.47
N PHE A 26 9.14 -10.97 14.14
CA PHE A 26 9.56 -12.28 14.65
C PHE A 26 10.53 -13.03 13.72
N VAL A 27 10.59 -12.65 12.44
CA VAL A 27 11.38 -13.33 11.42
C VAL A 27 12.32 -12.33 10.73
N PRO A 28 13.62 -12.30 11.11
CA PRO A 28 14.60 -11.34 10.58
C PRO A 28 14.68 -11.32 9.05
N PHE A 29 14.56 -12.49 8.42
CA PHE A 29 14.56 -12.59 6.96
C PHE A 29 13.49 -11.71 6.30
N ILE A 30 12.28 -11.66 6.87
CA ILE A 30 11.18 -10.85 6.34
C ILE A 30 11.48 -9.36 6.55
N LYS A 31 11.97 -8.98 7.73
CA LYS A 31 12.36 -7.60 8.03
C LYS A 31 13.42 -7.09 7.05
N ASP A 32 14.50 -7.86 6.86
CA ASP A 32 15.68 -7.42 6.14
C ASP A 32 15.51 -7.48 4.62
N ASN A 33 14.66 -8.37 4.10
CA ASN A 33 14.54 -8.62 2.66
C ASN A 33 13.16 -8.29 2.07
N VAL A 34 12.11 -8.30 2.90
CA VAL A 34 10.72 -8.22 2.41
C VAL A 34 10.06 -6.87 2.71
N PHE A 35 10.42 -6.15 3.77
CA PHE A 35 9.71 -4.91 4.14
C PHE A 35 9.61 -3.88 3.00
N MET A 36 10.71 -3.62 2.29
CA MET A 36 10.70 -2.64 1.20
C MET A 36 9.89 -3.15 0.00
N TRP A 37 10.25 -4.32 -0.54
CA TRP A 37 9.64 -4.86 -1.76
C TRP A 37 8.20 -5.33 -1.53
N GLY A 38 7.96 -6.01 -0.42
CA GLY A 38 6.64 -6.46 0.04
C GLY A 38 5.73 -5.28 0.34
N GLY A 39 6.19 -4.27 1.07
CA GLY A 39 5.42 -3.06 1.34
C GLY A 39 4.98 -2.36 0.04
N MET A 40 5.87 -2.23 -0.93
CA MET A 40 5.53 -1.68 -2.26
C MET A 40 4.57 -2.56 -3.06
N ALA A 41 4.75 -3.88 -3.04
CA ALA A 41 3.86 -4.82 -3.71
C ALA A 41 2.44 -4.76 -3.11
N LEU A 42 2.32 -4.67 -1.79
CA LEU A 42 1.04 -4.52 -1.10
C LEU A 42 0.37 -3.18 -1.44
N SER A 43 1.14 -2.10 -1.56
CA SER A 43 0.62 -0.79 -2.01
C SER A 43 0.11 -0.83 -3.46
N LEU A 44 0.81 -1.56 -4.34
CA LEU A 44 0.33 -1.83 -5.70
C LEU A 44 -0.98 -2.63 -5.69
N VAL A 45 -1.07 -3.67 -4.87
CA VAL A 45 -2.30 -4.47 -4.70
C VAL A 45 -3.44 -3.62 -4.17
N ALA A 46 -3.21 -2.75 -3.19
CA ALA A 46 -4.22 -1.80 -2.72
C ALA A 46 -4.72 -0.90 -3.86
N GLY A 47 -3.81 -0.42 -4.72
CA GLY A 47 -4.15 0.33 -5.93
C GLY A 47 -5.01 -0.46 -6.92
N LEU A 48 -4.66 -1.72 -7.18
CA LEU A 48 -5.44 -2.63 -8.04
C LEU A 48 -6.86 -2.84 -7.48
N LEU A 49 -6.97 -3.14 -6.19
CA LEU A 49 -8.24 -3.37 -5.50
C LEU A 49 -9.15 -2.14 -5.59
N TYR A 50 -8.59 -0.94 -5.39
CA TYR A 50 -9.34 0.30 -5.58
C TYR A 50 -9.88 0.41 -7.00
N ALA A 51 -9.02 0.24 -8.02
CA ALA A 51 -9.41 0.39 -9.42
C ALA A 51 -10.52 -0.59 -9.83
N PHE A 52 -10.42 -1.86 -9.41
CA PHE A 52 -11.42 -2.89 -9.67
C PHE A 52 -12.76 -2.61 -9.01
N ALA A 53 -12.76 -2.13 -7.76
CA ALA A 53 -13.98 -1.83 -7.03
C ALA A 53 -14.63 -0.51 -7.48
N ALA A 54 -13.83 0.50 -7.82
CA ALA A 54 -14.33 1.81 -8.21
C ALA A 54 -14.88 1.85 -9.64
N ARG A 55 -14.30 1.07 -10.57
CA ARG A 55 -14.59 1.12 -12.03
C ARG A 55 -14.59 2.53 -12.60
N ASP A 56 -13.78 3.41 -12.02
CA ASP A 56 -13.67 4.82 -12.35
C ASP A 56 -12.99 5.05 -13.72
N ARG A 57 -12.92 6.29 -14.20
CA ARG A 57 -12.04 6.68 -15.32
C ARG A 57 -10.56 6.65 -14.88
N LEU A 58 -9.62 6.69 -15.84
CA LEU A 58 -8.18 6.56 -15.56
C LEU A 58 -7.67 7.53 -14.48
N GLY A 59 -7.96 8.83 -14.60
CA GLY A 59 -7.50 9.84 -13.64
C GLY A 59 -7.89 9.53 -12.18
N PRO A 60 -9.19 9.37 -11.87
CA PRO A 60 -9.62 9.00 -10.52
C PRO A 60 -9.11 7.62 -10.07
N SER A 61 -8.90 6.68 -11.00
CA SER A 61 -8.32 5.36 -10.69
C SER A 61 -6.87 5.46 -10.22
N LEU A 62 -6.05 6.27 -10.91
CA LEU A 62 -4.68 6.56 -10.53
C LEU A 62 -4.64 7.19 -9.14
N VAL A 63 -5.32 8.32 -8.95
CA VAL A 63 -5.30 9.07 -7.69
C VAL A 63 -5.80 8.21 -6.52
N GLY A 64 -6.92 7.51 -6.70
CA GLY A 64 -7.45 6.65 -5.64
C GLY A 64 -6.53 5.47 -5.31
N GLY A 65 -5.86 4.90 -6.31
CA GLY A 65 -4.86 3.85 -6.07
C GLY A 65 -3.62 4.36 -5.34
N GLY A 66 -3.12 5.55 -5.71
CA GLY A 66 -2.00 6.18 -5.01
C GLY A 66 -2.33 6.50 -3.56
N VAL A 67 -3.50 7.08 -3.29
CA VAL A 67 -3.97 7.37 -1.93
C VAL A 67 -4.14 6.08 -1.14
N ALA A 68 -4.73 5.03 -1.73
CA ALA A 68 -4.87 3.74 -1.06
C ALA A 68 -3.50 3.16 -0.65
N GLY A 69 -2.55 3.13 -1.58
CA GLY A 69 -1.19 2.63 -1.34
C GLY A 69 -0.44 3.44 -0.28
N ALA A 70 -0.50 4.77 -0.36
CA ALA A 70 0.15 5.65 0.62
C ALA A 70 -0.43 5.46 2.03
N VAL A 71 -1.76 5.49 2.18
CA VAL A 71 -2.39 5.43 3.50
C VAL A 71 -2.12 4.08 4.17
N CYS A 72 -2.24 2.95 3.46
CA CYS A 72 -1.94 1.67 4.07
C CYS A 72 -0.46 1.52 4.45
N ALA A 73 0.45 2.05 3.62
CA ALA A 73 1.88 1.99 3.89
C ALA A 73 2.30 2.88 5.07
N VAL A 74 1.75 4.10 5.19
CA VAL A 74 2.01 4.97 6.35
C VAL A 74 1.70 4.25 7.65
N ILE A 75 0.55 3.59 7.72
CA ILE A 75 0.12 2.88 8.93
C ILE A 75 1.07 1.70 9.24
N GLY A 76 1.41 0.90 8.22
CA GLY A 76 2.34 -0.21 8.38
C GLY A 76 3.75 0.24 8.79
N ILE A 77 4.31 1.22 8.09
CA ILE A 77 5.65 1.73 8.38
C ILE A 77 5.68 2.42 9.75
N ALA A 78 4.66 3.19 10.12
CA ALA A 78 4.56 3.77 11.45
C ALA A 78 4.57 2.70 12.54
N ALA A 79 3.83 1.60 12.36
CA ALA A 79 3.85 0.46 13.28
C ALA A 79 5.26 -0.15 13.38
N SER A 80 5.95 -0.32 12.24
CA SER A 80 7.32 -0.84 12.20
C SER A 80 8.33 0.08 12.91
N VAL A 81 8.20 1.40 12.75
CA VAL A 81 9.03 2.38 13.47
C VAL A 81 8.76 2.32 14.98
N LEU A 82 7.50 2.21 15.39
CA LEU A 82 7.12 2.08 16.81
C LEU A 82 7.63 0.78 17.45
N LEU A 83 7.72 -0.30 16.67
CA LEU A 83 8.32 -1.57 17.09
C LEU A 83 9.86 -1.54 17.10
N GLY A 84 10.47 -0.45 16.61
CA GLY A 84 11.93 -0.33 16.49
C GLY A 84 12.54 -1.13 15.33
N ASP A 85 11.72 -1.60 14.40
CA ASP A 85 12.17 -2.43 13.29
C ASP A 85 12.73 -1.64 12.11
N THR A 86 12.27 -0.41 11.91
CA THR A 86 12.74 0.44 10.81
C THR A 86 13.08 1.86 11.26
N PRO A 87 14.07 2.52 10.62
CA PRO A 87 14.38 3.92 10.89
C PRO A 87 13.21 4.85 10.54
N ALA A 88 13.00 5.91 11.33
CA ALA A 88 11.90 6.86 11.12
C ALA A 88 11.90 7.54 9.74
N PHE A 89 13.08 7.72 9.11
CA PHE A 89 13.20 8.25 7.75
C PHE A 89 12.47 7.40 6.69
N VAL A 90 12.36 6.07 6.91
CA VAL A 90 11.66 5.15 6.02
C VAL A 90 10.16 5.48 5.95
N LEU A 91 9.59 6.11 6.99
CA LEU A 91 8.20 6.57 6.97
C LEU A 91 7.93 7.51 5.79
N ALA A 92 8.78 8.51 5.59
CA ALA A 92 8.59 9.49 4.52
C ALA A 92 8.86 8.87 3.14
N VAL A 93 10.02 8.23 2.97
CA VAL A 93 10.43 7.67 1.69
C VAL A 93 9.55 6.48 1.28
N GLY A 94 9.31 5.55 2.20
CA GLY A 94 8.49 4.36 1.97
C GLY A 94 7.03 4.72 1.64
N THR A 95 6.48 5.76 2.27
CA THR A 95 5.16 6.30 1.93
C THR A 95 5.15 6.90 0.52
N GLY A 96 6.16 7.69 0.16
CA GLY A 96 6.27 8.27 -1.18
C GLY A 96 6.36 7.20 -2.26
N MET A 97 7.20 6.18 -2.04
CA MET A 97 7.31 5.03 -2.96
C MET A 97 6.01 4.22 -3.04
N SER A 98 5.31 4.07 -1.91
CA SER A 98 4.01 3.40 -1.84
C SER A 98 2.89 4.17 -2.53
N PHE A 99 2.92 5.51 -2.50
CA PHE A 99 2.04 6.34 -3.30
C PHE A 99 2.25 6.08 -4.79
N VAL A 100 3.50 6.12 -5.26
CA VAL A 100 3.82 5.88 -6.68
C VAL A 100 3.44 4.46 -7.11
N THR A 101 3.76 3.44 -6.32
CA THR A 101 3.37 2.06 -6.63
C THR A 101 1.86 1.84 -6.57
N GLY A 102 1.16 2.54 -5.67
CA GLY A 102 -0.30 2.62 -5.65
C GLY A 102 -0.88 3.28 -6.90
N LEU A 103 -0.27 4.35 -7.43
CA LEU A 103 -0.67 4.95 -8.70
C LEU A 103 -0.56 3.93 -9.84
N ILE A 104 0.56 3.19 -9.89
CA ILE A 104 0.79 2.13 -10.88
C ILE A 104 -0.29 1.05 -10.77
N GLY A 105 -0.57 0.57 -9.55
CA GLY A 105 -1.66 -0.39 -9.30
C GLY A 105 -3.02 0.14 -9.75
N GLY A 106 -3.34 1.40 -9.44
CA GLY A 106 -4.56 2.06 -9.88
C GLY A 106 -4.71 2.17 -11.40
N GLY A 107 -3.58 2.39 -12.10
CA GLY A 107 -3.53 2.43 -13.56
C GLY A 107 -3.70 1.07 -14.21
N ILE A 108 -2.94 0.08 -13.76
CA ILE A 108 -3.02 -1.31 -14.24
C ILE A 108 -4.42 -1.87 -13.99
N GLY A 109 -4.96 -1.68 -12.79
CA GLY A 109 -6.28 -2.19 -12.43
C GLY A 109 -7.37 -1.57 -13.30
N ARG A 110 -7.21 -0.31 -13.73
CA ARG A 110 -8.15 0.29 -14.68
C ARG A 110 -8.08 -0.33 -16.07
N MET A 111 -6.87 -0.65 -16.54
CA MET A 111 -6.67 -1.30 -17.84
C MET A 111 -7.26 -2.71 -17.85
N LEU A 112 -7.16 -3.42 -16.73
CA LEU A 112 -7.67 -4.78 -16.58
C LEU A 112 -9.17 -4.87 -16.28
N ALA A 113 -9.77 -3.89 -15.58
CA ALA A 113 -11.22 -3.82 -15.33
C ALA A 113 -11.99 -3.11 -16.46
N ARG A 114 -11.44 -3.09 -17.68
CA ARG A 114 -12.21 -2.75 -18.88
C ARG A 114 -13.27 -3.81 -19.15
#